data_AF-A0A7X8VDC7-F1
#
_entry.id   AF-A0A7X8VDC7-F1
#
_cell.length_a   1.000
_cell.length_b   1.000
_cell.length_c   1.000
_cell.angle_alpha   90.00
_cell.angle_beta   90.00
_cell.angle_gamma   90.00
#
_symmetry.space_group_name_H-M   'P 1'
#
loop_
_entity.id
_entity.type
_entity.pdbx_description
1 polymer ?
#
loop_
_entity_poly.entity_id
_entity_poly.type
_entity_poly.pdbx_seq_one_letter_code
_entity_poly.pdbx_strand_id
1 'polypeptide(L)'
;MNLTIGIAGTAKNTGKTTTTSAILSELYNSKISLGLTSIGYDGEEIDNITGLPKPRLFVKENTLLATAQKCLKGGSAEYEILETTDITTPLGNINIVRVVKEGLAVVAGPNKGSQLKYVKGKMINDLGCKIILVDGALNRIAPMIETDGIIIATGASRNANIDILVEETKALYELLNLPKMSEDKLQHFLNIDNIALFPKNPDEEIKYLNYGSLIDISTVNEIINAANDVETIFIPALISEHALKQLNDGLDKLWSNKTLIINDSIKLITGGNSQSLLDEIRS
;
A
#
# COMPACT_ATOMS: atom_id res chain seq x y z
N MET A 1 10.84 11.71 -15.19
CA MET A 1 10.67 10.77 -14.07
C MET A 1 9.52 11.28 -13.22
N ASN A 2 8.53 10.43 -12.94
CA ASN A 2 7.42 10.72 -12.05
C ASN A 2 7.53 9.73 -10.88
N LEU A 3 7.15 10.14 -9.67
CA LEU A 3 7.35 9.35 -8.45
C LEU A 3 6.13 9.43 -7.53
N THR A 4 5.65 8.30 -7.04
CA THR A 4 4.55 8.20 -6.08
C THR A 4 5.10 7.63 -4.78
N ILE A 5 5.07 8.40 -3.70
CA ILE A 5 5.59 8.00 -2.38
C ILE A 5 4.43 7.82 -1.41
N GLY A 6 4.32 6.63 -0.83
CA GLY A 6 3.43 6.35 0.29
C GLY A 6 4.04 6.82 1.61
N ILE A 7 3.23 7.35 2.51
CA ILE A 7 3.63 7.69 3.88
C ILE A 7 2.62 7.04 4.83
N ALA A 8 3.06 6.07 5.63
CA ALA A 8 2.20 5.32 6.53
C ALA A 8 2.69 5.39 7.97
N GLY A 9 1.79 5.69 8.90
CA GLY A 9 2.04 5.64 10.34
C GLY A 9 1.73 4.25 10.91
N THR A 10 2.55 3.76 11.83
CA THR A 10 2.31 2.48 12.54
C THR A 10 1.21 2.57 13.60
N ALA A 11 0.92 3.79 14.07
CA ALA A 11 -0.16 4.16 14.98
C ALA A 11 -0.45 5.67 14.87
N LYS A 12 -1.51 6.15 15.55
CA LYS A 12 -1.75 7.59 15.70
C LYS A 12 -0.57 8.26 16.43
N ASN A 13 -0.31 9.53 16.12
CA ASN A 13 0.75 10.34 16.77
C ASN A 13 2.18 9.80 16.61
N THR A 14 2.45 9.01 15.57
CA THR A 14 3.79 8.47 15.25
C THR A 14 4.64 9.38 14.35
N GLY A 15 4.22 10.63 14.15
CA GLY A 15 4.97 11.60 13.34
C GLY A 15 4.68 11.58 11.83
N LYS A 16 3.75 10.74 11.35
CA LYS A 16 3.34 10.70 9.93
C LYS A 16 3.04 12.09 9.36
N THR A 17 2.11 12.82 9.98
CA THR A 17 1.69 14.15 9.51
C THR A 17 2.87 15.13 9.47
N THR A 18 3.75 15.07 10.48
CA THR A 18 4.97 15.88 10.53
C THR A 18 5.90 15.55 9.36
N THR A 19 6.11 14.26 9.08
CA THR A 19 6.88 13.80 7.92
C THR A 19 6.26 14.26 6.61
N THR A 20 4.95 14.08 6.43
CA THR A 20 4.22 14.55 5.24
C THR A 20 4.37 16.06 5.05
N SER A 21 4.18 16.86 6.11
CA SER A 21 4.34 18.32 6.05
C SER A 21 5.78 18.76 5.76
N ALA A 22 6.78 18.05 6.29
CA ALA A 22 8.19 18.33 6.01
C ALA A 22 8.53 18.08 4.53
N ILE A 23 8.09 16.95 3.98
CA ILE A 23 8.29 16.61 2.57
C ILE A 23 7.56 17.60 1.66
N LEU A 24 6.30 17.94 1.96
CA LEU A 24 5.55 18.96 1.23
C LEU A 24 6.31 20.28 1.17
N SER A 25 6.83 20.74 2.31
CA SER A 25 7.58 22.00 2.42
C SER A 25 8.82 21.99 1.52
N GLU A 26 9.58 20.88 1.51
CA GLU A 26 10.77 20.75 0.68
C GLU A 26 10.45 20.70 -0.83
N LEU A 27 9.41 19.96 -1.21
CA LEU A 27 8.95 19.88 -2.60
C LEU A 27 8.46 21.24 -3.11
N TYR A 28 7.78 22.02 -2.26
CA TYR A 28 7.39 23.39 -2.57
C TYR A 28 8.59 24.32 -2.75
N ASN A 29 9.60 24.23 -1.89
CA ASN A 29 10.83 25.01 -2.02
C ASN A 29 11.57 24.68 -3.33
N SER A 30 11.52 23.41 -3.74
CA SER A 30 12.09 22.92 -4.99
C SER A 30 11.23 23.19 -6.24
N LYS A 31 10.05 23.82 -6.08
CA LYS A 31 9.09 24.14 -7.17
C LYS A 31 8.70 22.92 -8.01
N ILE A 32 8.60 21.76 -7.38
CA ILE A 32 8.20 20.51 -8.05
C ILE A 32 6.67 20.44 -8.14
N SER A 33 6.15 20.06 -9.30
CA SER A 33 4.71 19.80 -9.50
C SER A 33 4.25 18.62 -8.64
N LEU A 34 3.33 18.89 -7.72
CA LEU A 34 2.96 18.02 -6.62
C LEU A 34 1.49 17.59 -6.69
N GLY A 35 1.25 16.32 -6.43
CA GLY A 35 -0.05 15.71 -6.15
C GLY A 35 -0.12 15.22 -4.71
N LEU A 36 -1.29 15.31 -4.10
CA LEU A 36 -1.54 14.83 -2.75
C LEU A 36 -2.86 14.06 -2.70
N THR A 37 -2.82 12.86 -2.13
CA THR A 37 -4.00 12.03 -1.90
C THR A 37 -3.80 11.18 -0.63
N SER A 38 -4.79 10.37 -0.28
CA SER A 38 -4.67 9.41 0.82
C SER A 38 -5.39 8.09 0.51
N ILE A 39 -5.18 7.08 1.34
CA ILE A 39 -5.78 5.73 1.18
C ILE A 39 -7.11 5.56 1.93
N GLY A 40 -7.96 6.58 1.84
CA GLY A 40 -9.26 6.64 2.53
C GLY A 40 -9.18 7.26 3.93
N TYR A 41 -10.28 7.17 4.66
CA TYR A 41 -10.46 7.86 5.94
C TYR A 41 -9.99 7.03 7.15
N ASP A 42 -8.75 7.26 7.62
CA ASP A 42 -8.00 6.73 8.80
C ASP A 42 -8.74 6.42 10.13
N GLY A 43 -10.06 6.64 10.25
CA GLY A 43 -10.67 6.72 11.58
C GLY A 43 -10.01 7.83 12.40
N GLU A 44 -9.50 8.84 11.69
CA GLU A 44 -8.87 10.02 12.24
C GLU A 44 -9.82 10.76 13.19
N GLU A 45 -9.29 11.65 14.01
CA GLU A 45 -10.15 12.49 14.82
C GLU A 45 -11.10 13.29 13.93
N ILE A 46 -12.40 13.20 14.22
CA ILE A 46 -13.40 14.01 13.54
C ILE A 46 -13.42 15.37 14.24
N ASP A 47 -13.41 16.44 13.46
CA ASP A 47 -13.69 17.77 13.97
C ASP A 47 -15.18 17.84 14.35
N ASN A 48 -15.48 18.06 15.63
CA ASN A 48 -16.85 18.07 16.17
C ASN A 48 -17.76 19.16 15.57
N ILE A 49 -17.19 20.18 14.93
CA ILE A 49 -17.95 21.27 14.31
C ILE A 49 -18.30 20.89 12.87
N THR A 50 -17.33 20.41 12.11
CA THR A 50 -17.48 20.14 10.66
C THR A 50 -17.88 18.70 10.34
N GLY A 51 -17.68 17.75 11.25
CA GLY A 51 -17.87 16.33 10.99
C GLY A 51 -16.83 15.74 10.04
N LEU A 52 -15.73 16.45 9.78
CA LEU A 52 -14.69 16.06 8.83
C LEU A 52 -13.41 15.55 9.51
N PRO A 53 -12.60 14.73 8.81
CA PRO A 53 -11.34 14.23 9.35
C PRO A 53 -10.32 15.34 9.65
N LYS A 54 -9.61 15.23 10.76
CA LYS A 54 -8.26 15.80 10.98
C LYS A 54 -7.22 14.78 10.47
N PRO A 55 -5.93 15.12 10.28
CA PRO A 55 -5.31 16.45 10.29
C PRO A 55 -5.60 17.22 8.99
N ARG A 56 -5.37 18.55 9.05
CA ARG A 56 -5.33 19.40 7.86
C ARG A 56 -3.89 19.61 7.43
N LEU A 57 -3.60 19.42 6.15
CA LEU A 57 -2.28 19.67 5.58
C LEU A 57 -2.28 21.03 4.90
N PHE A 58 -1.22 21.81 5.10
CA PHE A 58 -1.05 23.06 4.36
C PHE A 58 -0.62 22.76 2.93
N VAL A 59 -1.37 23.24 1.96
CA VAL A 59 -1.13 23.06 0.53
C VAL A 59 -0.98 24.40 -0.17
N LYS A 60 0.02 24.51 -1.05
CA LYS A 60 0.25 25.72 -1.86
C LYS A 60 -0.57 25.71 -3.14
N GLU A 61 -0.77 26.90 -3.70
CA GLU A 61 -1.35 27.09 -5.04
C GLU A 61 -0.68 26.17 -6.07
N ASN A 62 -1.49 25.70 -7.03
CA ASN A 62 -1.12 24.73 -8.07
C ASN A 62 -0.86 23.29 -7.60
N THR A 63 -0.97 22.98 -6.30
CA THR A 63 -0.99 21.58 -5.84
C THR A 63 -2.22 20.86 -6.40
N LEU A 64 -2.03 19.65 -6.93
CA LEU A 64 -3.15 18.77 -7.28
C LEU A 64 -3.56 17.95 -6.06
N LEU A 65 -4.85 17.83 -5.80
CA LEU A 65 -5.37 16.96 -4.75
C LEU A 65 -6.42 15.99 -5.29
N ALA A 66 -6.43 14.79 -4.73
CA ALA A 66 -7.55 13.87 -4.85
C ALA A 66 -8.14 13.63 -3.48
N THR A 67 -9.37 14.09 -3.29
CA THR A 67 -10.04 14.03 -1.99
C THR A 67 -11.55 13.91 -2.17
N ALA A 68 -12.24 13.33 -1.20
CA ALA A 68 -13.68 13.19 -1.22
C ALA A 68 -14.38 14.56 -1.21
N GLN A 69 -15.51 14.65 -1.91
CA GLN A 69 -16.24 15.90 -2.14
C GLN A 69 -16.52 16.71 -0.86
N LYS A 70 -16.92 16.05 0.25
CA LYS A 70 -17.18 16.73 1.52
C LYS A 70 -15.91 17.37 2.13
N CYS A 71 -14.73 16.83 1.84
CA CYS A 71 -13.46 17.32 2.37
C CYS A 71 -13.00 18.63 1.72
N LEU A 72 -13.51 18.97 0.53
CA LEU A 72 -13.22 20.26 -0.12
C LEU A 72 -13.72 21.46 0.70
N LYS A 73 -14.66 21.26 1.63
CA LYS A 73 -15.16 22.30 2.54
C LYS A 73 -14.50 22.26 3.93
N GLY A 74 -13.53 21.36 4.13
CA GLY A 74 -12.96 21.05 5.45
C GLY A 74 -11.77 21.90 5.88
N GLY A 75 -11.36 22.88 5.08
CA GLY A 75 -10.20 23.71 5.34
C GLY A 75 -10.31 25.09 4.68
N SER A 76 -9.18 25.80 4.60
CA SER A 76 -9.12 27.20 4.14
C SER A 76 -8.60 27.37 2.71
N ALA A 77 -8.12 26.30 2.06
CA ALA A 77 -7.73 26.33 0.66
C ALA A 77 -8.96 26.40 -0.25
N GLU A 78 -8.82 27.06 -1.40
CA GLU A 78 -9.84 27.12 -2.44
C GLU A 78 -9.39 26.30 -3.66
N TYR A 79 -10.35 25.71 -4.36
CA TYR A 79 -10.07 24.68 -5.37
C TYR A 79 -10.82 24.92 -6.67
N GLU A 80 -10.17 24.61 -7.78
CA GLU A 80 -10.79 24.35 -9.09
C GLU A 80 -11.00 22.84 -9.23
N ILE A 81 -12.22 22.40 -9.53
CA ILE A 81 -12.51 20.99 -9.80
C ILE A 81 -12.10 20.67 -11.23
N LEU A 82 -11.13 19.76 -11.38
CA LEU A 82 -10.66 19.28 -12.69
C LEU A 82 -11.43 18.05 -13.13
N GLU A 83 -11.77 17.17 -12.18
CA GLU A 83 -12.56 15.97 -12.43
C GLU A 83 -13.35 15.54 -11.19
N THR A 84 -14.62 15.18 -11.37
CA THR A 84 -15.40 14.42 -10.39
C THR A 84 -15.44 12.97 -10.85
N THR A 85 -14.79 12.08 -10.11
CA THR A 85 -14.68 10.66 -10.49
C THR A 85 -15.92 9.86 -10.07
N ASP A 86 -16.10 8.66 -10.63
CA ASP A 86 -17.11 7.68 -10.18
C ASP A 86 -16.69 6.91 -8.91
N ILE A 87 -15.55 7.26 -8.30
CA ILE A 87 -15.06 6.63 -7.08
C ILE A 87 -15.86 7.16 -5.89
N THR A 88 -16.87 6.40 -5.46
CA THR A 88 -17.75 6.76 -4.34
C THR A 88 -17.16 6.35 -2.98
N THR A 89 -17.19 7.28 -2.02
CA THR A 89 -16.88 7.03 -0.60
C THR A 89 -18.03 7.53 0.29
N PRO A 90 -18.06 7.18 1.59
CA PRO A 90 -19.01 7.78 2.53
C PRO A 90 -18.94 9.32 2.63
N LEU A 91 -17.79 9.89 2.25
CA LEU A 91 -17.54 11.34 2.22
C LEU A 91 -17.85 11.97 0.83
N GLY A 92 -18.50 11.23 -0.06
CA GLY A 92 -18.83 11.63 -1.43
C GLY A 92 -17.83 11.09 -2.46
N ASN A 93 -18.03 11.49 -3.71
CA ASN A 93 -17.15 11.11 -4.82
C ASN A 93 -15.74 11.69 -4.61
N ILE A 94 -14.71 10.96 -5.05
CA ILE A 94 -13.36 11.51 -5.11
C ILE A 94 -13.31 12.54 -6.24
N ASN A 95 -12.85 13.74 -5.90
CA ASN A 95 -12.63 14.84 -6.84
C ASN A 95 -11.13 15.02 -7.02
N ILE A 96 -10.69 15.18 -8.27
CA ILE A 96 -9.35 15.66 -8.59
C ILE A 96 -9.45 17.17 -8.78
N VAL A 97 -8.70 17.92 -7.97
CA VAL A 97 -8.80 19.38 -7.90
C VAL A 97 -7.42 20.02 -7.97
N ARG A 98 -7.38 21.29 -8.41
CA ARG A 98 -6.20 22.16 -8.32
C ARG A 98 -6.43 23.20 -7.23
N VAL A 99 -5.44 23.40 -6.36
CA VAL A 99 -5.47 24.51 -5.40
C VAL A 99 -5.31 25.83 -6.15
N VAL A 100 -6.32 26.70 -6.08
CA VAL A 100 -6.27 28.06 -6.65
C VAL A 100 -5.93 29.12 -5.61
N LYS A 101 -6.05 28.77 -4.31
CA LYS A 101 -5.61 29.59 -3.20
C LYS A 101 -5.07 28.69 -2.09
N GLU A 102 -3.85 28.97 -1.66
CA GLU A 102 -3.18 28.20 -0.62
C GLU A 102 -3.92 28.21 0.71
N GLY A 103 -3.76 27.14 1.49
CA GLY A 103 -4.41 27.01 2.77
C GLY A 103 -4.41 25.58 3.29
N LEU A 104 -5.21 25.35 4.31
CA LEU A 104 -5.38 24.03 4.90
C LEU A 104 -6.34 23.19 4.05
N ALA A 105 -5.96 21.95 3.76
CA ALA A 105 -6.76 20.96 3.04
C ALA A 105 -6.98 19.71 3.89
N VAL A 106 -8.16 19.10 3.74
CA VAL A 106 -8.49 17.78 4.30
C VAL A 106 -8.39 16.75 3.17
N VAL A 107 -7.62 15.70 3.39
CA VAL A 107 -7.30 14.70 2.36
C VAL A 107 -7.88 13.35 2.75
N ALA A 108 -8.96 12.96 2.09
CA ALA A 108 -9.57 11.63 2.19
C ALA A 108 -9.73 11.06 0.77
N GLY A 109 -8.71 10.36 0.30
CA GLY A 109 -8.64 9.81 -1.04
C GLY A 109 -9.32 8.45 -1.19
N PRO A 110 -9.05 7.73 -2.29
CA PRO A 110 -9.62 6.41 -2.56
C PRO A 110 -9.15 5.34 -1.56
N ASN A 111 -9.94 4.28 -1.37
CA ASN A 111 -9.62 3.21 -0.40
C ASN A 111 -9.22 1.87 -1.04
N LYS A 112 -9.11 1.80 -2.37
CA LYS A 112 -8.68 0.61 -3.13
C LYS A 112 -7.46 0.92 -3.99
N GLY A 113 -6.58 -0.07 -4.19
CA GLY A 113 -5.42 0.05 -5.07
C GLY A 113 -5.81 0.48 -6.49
N SER A 114 -6.77 -0.20 -7.12
CA SER A 114 -7.24 0.15 -8.47
C SER A 114 -7.75 1.59 -8.60
N GLN A 115 -8.38 2.13 -7.56
CA GLN A 115 -8.85 3.51 -7.52
C GLN A 115 -7.70 4.50 -7.33
N LEU A 116 -6.71 4.17 -6.49
CA LEU A 116 -5.49 4.97 -6.35
C LEU A 116 -4.68 4.97 -7.66
N LYS A 117 -4.60 3.82 -8.35
CA LYS A 117 -3.98 3.69 -9.67
C LYS A 117 -4.64 4.61 -10.71
N TYR A 118 -5.97 4.69 -10.70
CA TYR A 118 -6.70 5.62 -11.55
C TYR A 118 -6.33 7.07 -11.24
N VAL A 119 -6.46 7.47 -9.97
CA VAL A 119 -6.20 8.85 -9.52
C VAL A 119 -4.76 9.28 -9.80
N LYS A 120 -3.77 8.44 -9.48
CA LYS A 120 -2.36 8.75 -9.73
C LYS A 120 -2.07 8.85 -11.24
N GLY A 121 -2.70 7.98 -12.04
CA GLY A 121 -2.61 8.00 -13.50
C GLY A 121 -3.13 9.32 -14.07
N LYS A 122 -4.30 9.78 -13.61
CA LYS A 122 -4.86 11.08 -14.00
C LYS A 122 -3.94 12.25 -13.64
N MET A 123 -3.47 12.29 -12.39
CA MET A 123 -2.57 13.36 -11.94
C MET A 123 -1.26 13.40 -12.74
N ILE A 124 -0.66 12.25 -13.01
CA ILE A 124 0.64 12.17 -13.70
C ILE A 124 0.49 12.40 -15.20
N ASN A 125 -0.38 11.63 -15.86
CA ASN A 125 -0.43 11.55 -17.31
C ASN A 125 -1.21 12.72 -17.92
N ASP A 126 -2.32 13.10 -17.29
CA ASP A 126 -3.23 14.10 -17.86
C ASP A 126 -2.93 15.50 -17.33
N LEU A 127 -2.44 15.61 -16.08
CA LEU A 127 -2.23 16.89 -15.39
C LEU A 127 -0.75 17.25 -15.14
N GLY A 128 0.19 16.38 -15.56
CA GLY A 128 1.63 16.67 -15.55
C GLY A 128 2.27 16.69 -14.16
N CYS A 129 1.66 16.01 -13.17
CA CYS A 129 2.23 15.85 -11.84
C CYS A 129 3.57 15.09 -11.87
N LYS A 130 4.56 15.56 -11.11
CA LYS A 130 5.88 14.90 -11.01
C LYS A 130 6.01 14.03 -9.78
N ILE A 131 5.51 14.50 -8.65
CA ILE A 131 5.56 13.74 -7.39
C ILE A 131 4.17 13.67 -6.78
N ILE A 132 3.71 12.48 -6.44
CA ILE A 132 2.47 12.27 -5.69
C ILE A 132 2.83 11.76 -4.31
N LEU A 133 2.34 12.44 -3.27
CA LEU A 133 2.35 11.92 -1.91
C LEU A 133 1.02 11.24 -1.62
N VAL A 134 1.10 10.02 -1.10
CA VAL A 134 -0.05 9.25 -0.66
C VAL A 134 0.03 9.12 0.85
N ASP A 135 -0.83 9.84 1.57
CA ASP A 135 -0.91 9.76 3.03
C ASP A 135 -1.76 8.56 3.47
N GLY A 136 -1.33 7.86 4.52
CA GLY A 136 -1.99 6.63 4.90
C GLY A 136 -1.67 6.11 6.29
N ALA A 137 -2.06 4.88 6.55
CA ALA A 137 -1.78 4.21 7.81
C ALA A 137 -1.53 2.73 7.58
N LEU A 138 -0.76 2.12 8.48
CA LEU A 138 -0.33 0.74 8.34
C LEU A 138 -1.50 -0.24 8.28
N ASN A 139 -2.55 -0.02 9.08
CA ASN A 139 -3.77 -0.84 9.10
C ASN A 139 -4.57 -0.80 7.78
N ARG A 140 -4.25 0.11 6.86
CA ARG A 140 -4.89 0.26 5.55
C ARG A 140 -3.92 0.32 4.40
N ILE A 141 -2.69 -0.14 4.61
CA ILE A 141 -1.58 0.01 3.66
C ILE A 141 -1.83 -0.65 2.29
N ALA A 142 -2.85 -1.50 2.13
CA ALA A 142 -3.14 -2.25 0.92
C ALA A 142 -3.11 -1.42 -0.40
N PRO A 143 -3.72 -0.22 -0.50
CA PRO A 143 -3.64 0.57 -1.73
C PRO A 143 -2.24 1.10 -2.02
N MET A 144 -1.33 1.15 -1.04
CA MET A 144 0.06 1.62 -1.23
C MET A 144 0.90 0.71 -2.14
N ILE A 145 0.37 -0.45 -2.55
CA ILE A 145 0.93 -1.24 -3.66
C ILE A 145 1.06 -0.43 -4.96
N GLU A 146 0.31 0.66 -5.07
CA GLU A 146 0.39 1.58 -6.19
C GLU A 146 1.44 2.69 -6.02
N THR A 147 2.29 2.61 -4.99
CA THR A 147 3.39 3.55 -4.75
C THR A 147 4.73 2.95 -5.13
N ASP A 148 5.68 3.80 -5.52
CA ASP A 148 7.04 3.38 -5.92
C ASP A 148 7.93 3.12 -4.69
N GLY A 149 7.51 3.62 -3.52
CA GLY A 149 8.20 3.44 -2.25
C GLY A 149 7.36 3.97 -1.09
N ILE A 150 7.65 3.48 0.11
CA ILE A 150 6.90 3.83 1.32
C ILE A 150 7.86 4.34 2.39
N ILE A 151 7.46 5.44 3.03
CA ILE A 151 8.05 5.95 4.26
C ILE A 151 7.17 5.50 5.43
N ILE A 152 7.76 4.78 6.38
CA ILE A 152 7.09 4.37 7.61
C ILE A 152 7.44 5.34 8.74
N ALA A 153 6.41 5.95 9.33
CA ALA A 153 6.52 6.75 10.53
C ALA A 153 6.11 5.93 11.77
N THR A 154 6.97 5.89 12.79
CA THR A 154 6.78 5.12 14.01
C THR A 154 7.31 5.90 15.21
N GLY A 155 7.01 5.46 16.44
CA GLY A 155 7.48 6.11 17.66
C GLY A 155 6.78 5.58 18.90
N ALA A 156 7.02 6.22 20.05
CA ALA A 156 6.52 5.77 21.36
C ALA A 156 4.98 5.61 21.44
N SER A 157 4.23 6.29 20.57
CA SER A 157 2.77 6.12 20.47
C SER A 157 2.33 4.78 19.90
N ARG A 158 3.20 4.06 19.18
CA ARG A 158 2.98 2.67 18.76
C ARG A 158 3.23 1.71 19.91
N ASN A 159 4.38 1.84 20.55
CA ASN A 159 4.75 1.06 21.73
C ASN A 159 5.71 1.87 22.61
N ALA A 160 5.39 1.99 23.90
CA ALA A 160 6.22 2.73 24.85
C ALA A 160 7.49 1.95 25.26
N ASN A 161 7.49 0.63 25.08
CA ASN A 161 8.69 -0.19 25.25
C ASN A 161 9.55 -0.11 23.98
N ILE A 162 10.75 0.45 24.12
CA ILE A 162 11.66 0.67 22.99
C ILE A 162 12.14 -0.64 22.36
N ASP A 163 12.34 -1.70 23.14
CA ASP A 163 12.83 -2.99 22.63
C ASP A 163 11.77 -3.61 21.71
N ILE A 164 10.51 -3.61 22.15
CA ILE A 164 9.40 -4.11 21.33
C ILE A 164 9.21 -3.23 20.08
N LEU A 165 9.31 -1.90 20.23
CA LEU A 165 9.18 -0.98 19.10
C LEU A 165 10.26 -1.21 18.03
N VAL A 166 11.50 -1.46 18.46
CA VAL A 166 12.62 -1.75 17.56
C VAL A 166 12.38 -3.06 16.82
N GLU A 167 11.99 -4.13 17.50
CA GLU A 167 11.70 -5.41 16.85
C GLU A 167 10.52 -5.32 15.87
N GLU A 168 9.41 -4.69 16.25
CA GLU A 168 8.27 -4.47 15.33
C GLU A 168 8.68 -3.68 14.08
N THR A 169 9.48 -2.62 14.27
CA THR A 169 9.93 -1.74 13.17
C THR A 169 10.91 -2.47 12.26
N LYS A 170 11.83 -3.25 12.84
CA LYS A 170 12.77 -4.10 12.11
C LYS A 170 12.04 -5.15 11.30
N ALA A 171 11.03 -5.82 11.89
CA ALA A 171 10.26 -6.82 11.19
C ALA A 171 9.55 -6.24 9.95
N LEU A 172 8.92 -5.07 10.11
CA LEU A 172 8.29 -4.36 9.00
C LEU A 172 9.31 -3.93 7.93
N TYR A 173 10.48 -3.42 8.34
CA TYR A 173 11.56 -3.05 7.43
C TYR A 173 12.03 -4.24 6.59
N GLU A 174 12.26 -5.40 7.22
CA GLU A 174 12.72 -6.59 6.52
C GLU A 174 11.67 -7.13 5.56
N LEU A 175 10.40 -7.17 5.95
CA LEU A 175 9.30 -7.59 5.07
C LEU A 175 9.16 -6.68 3.84
N LEU A 176 9.37 -5.37 4.00
CA LEU A 176 9.37 -4.41 2.88
C LEU A 176 10.63 -4.48 2.00
N ASN A 177 11.70 -5.13 2.48
CA ASN A 177 12.98 -5.28 1.78
C ASN A 177 13.31 -6.75 1.46
N LEU A 178 12.28 -7.60 1.32
CA LEU A 178 12.46 -8.96 0.85
C LEU A 178 13.20 -8.97 -0.51
N PRO A 179 14.00 -10.02 -0.80
CA PRO A 179 14.72 -10.12 -2.05
C PRO A 179 13.80 -9.97 -3.26
N LYS A 180 14.14 -9.04 -4.15
CA LYS A 180 13.42 -8.85 -5.41
C LYS A 180 13.88 -9.87 -6.44
N MET A 181 12.96 -10.36 -7.26
CA MET A 181 13.33 -11.10 -8.45
C MET A 181 14.05 -10.21 -9.46
N SER A 182 14.94 -10.80 -10.26
CA SER A 182 15.57 -10.14 -11.40
C SER A 182 14.53 -9.65 -12.40
N GLU A 183 14.72 -8.44 -12.94
CA GLU A 183 13.81 -7.79 -13.90
C GLU A 183 13.42 -8.69 -15.08
N ASP A 184 14.39 -9.44 -15.61
CA ASP A 184 14.21 -10.34 -16.75
C ASP A 184 13.18 -11.44 -16.50
N LYS A 185 13.02 -11.86 -15.24
CA LYS A 185 12.07 -12.91 -14.83
C LYS A 185 10.70 -12.34 -14.46
N LEU A 186 10.61 -11.05 -14.10
CA LEU A 186 9.34 -10.44 -13.64
C LEU A 186 8.26 -10.49 -14.72
N GLN A 187 8.63 -10.35 -16.00
CA GLN A 187 7.68 -10.33 -17.12
C GLN A 187 6.79 -11.58 -17.17
N HIS A 188 7.30 -12.73 -16.70
CA HIS A 188 6.51 -13.97 -16.66
C HIS A 188 5.40 -13.97 -15.60
N PHE A 189 5.47 -13.10 -14.60
CA PHE A 189 4.54 -13.05 -13.48
C PHE A 189 3.55 -11.88 -13.54
N LEU A 190 3.90 -10.79 -14.24
CA LEU A 190 3.15 -9.51 -14.22
C LEU A 190 1.69 -9.61 -14.68
N ASN A 191 1.30 -10.67 -15.39
CA ASN A 191 -0.04 -10.88 -15.92
C ASN A 191 -0.73 -12.15 -15.38
N ILE A 192 -0.18 -12.74 -14.32
CA ILE A 192 -0.76 -13.93 -13.69
C ILE A 192 -1.66 -13.47 -12.53
N ASP A 193 -2.97 -13.62 -12.69
CA ASP A 193 -3.96 -13.31 -11.65
C ASP A 193 -4.23 -14.52 -10.72
N ASN A 194 -3.84 -15.72 -11.15
CA ASN A 194 -3.99 -16.99 -10.44
C ASN A 194 -2.75 -17.38 -9.63
N ILE A 195 -2.90 -18.28 -8.66
CA ILE A 195 -1.72 -18.95 -8.09
C ILE A 195 -1.10 -19.80 -9.19
N ALA A 196 0.21 -19.68 -9.40
CA ALA A 196 0.92 -20.42 -10.44
C ALA A 196 2.02 -21.27 -9.80
N LEU A 197 2.03 -22.55 -10.16
CA LEU A 197 2.99 -23.53 -9.68
C LEU A 197 3.88 -23.93 -10.85
N PHE A 198 5.13 -23.46 -10.82
CA PHE A 198 6.10 -23.70 -11.89
C PHE A 198 6.85 -25.00 -11.62
N PRO A 199 6.84 -25.94 -12.57
CA PRO A 199 7.49 -27.24 -12.39
C PRO A 199 9.02 -27.12 -12.41
N LYS A 200 9.70 -28.13 -11.88
CA LYS A 200 11.16 -28.27 -11.96
C LYS A 200 11.67 -28.50 -13.39
N ASN A 201 10.86 -29.18 -14.20
CA ASN A 201 11.18 -29.44 -15.60
C ASN A 201 10.54 -28.33 -16.47
N PRO A 202 11.33 -27.52 -17.20
CA PRO A 202 10.80 -26.46 -18.05
C PRO A 202 9.84 -26.93 -19.15
N ASP A 203 9.89 -28.21 -19.53
CA ASP A 203 9.02 -28.81 -20.54
C ASP A 203 7.63 -29.19 -19.99
N GLU A 204 7.43 -29.14 -18.67
CA GLU A 204 6.15 -29.42 -18.02
C GLU A 204 5.27 -28.17 -17.95
N GLU A 205 3.95 -28.37 -17.98
CA GLU A 205 3.00 -27.26 -17.94
C GLU A 205 2.91 -26.61 -16.54
N ILE A 206 2.81 -25.28 -16.53
CA ILE A 206 2.53 -24.52 -15.30
C ILE A 206 1.12 -24.85 -14.82
N LYS A 207 0.99 -25.27 -13.56
CA LYS A 207 -0.31 -25.51 -12.95
C LYS A 207 -0.86 -24.23 -12.34
N TYR A 208 -2.09 -23.87 -12.71
CA TYR A 208 -2.79 -22.71 -12.17
C TYR A 208 -3.86 -23.14 -11.18
N LEU A 209 -3.91 -22.46 -10.03
CA LEU A 209 -4.97 -22.64 -9.03
C LEU A 209 -5.82 -21.37 -8.93
N ASN A 210 -7.13 -21.56 -8.87
CA ASN A 210 -8.08 -20.49 -8.59
C ASN A 210 -8.16 -20.28 -7.08
N TYR A 211 -8.35 -19.03 -6.67
CA TYR A 211 -8.63 -18.68 -5.28
C TYR A 211 -9.73 -17.61 -5.27
N GLY A 212 -10.40 -17.48 -4.12
CA GLY A 212 -11.40 -16.45 -3.90
C GLY A 212 -10.77 -15.08 -3.67
N SER A 213 -11.37 -14.25 -2.82
CA SER A 213 -10.75 -12.98 -2.40
C SER A 213 -9.55 -13.17 -1.46
N LEU A 214 -9.43 -14.36 -0.85
CA LEU A 214 -8.39 -14.73 0.11
C LEU A 214 -7.94 -16.17 -0.17
N ILE A 215 -6.70 -16.48 0.23
CA ILE A 215 -6.16 -17.84 0.20
C ILE A 215 -6.73 -18.59 1.40
N ASP A 216 -7.60 -19.56 1.12
CA ASP A 216 -8.21 -20.43 2.13
C ASP A 216 -7.45 -21.74 2.30
N ILE A 217 -7.89 -22.55 3.27
CA ILE A 217 -7.24 -23.81 3.61
C ILE A 217 -7.28 -24.83 2.46
N SER A 218 -8.34 -24.84 1.64
CA SER A 218 -8.42 -25.69 0.45
C SER A 218 -7.35 -25.33 -0.56
N THR A 219 -7.17 -24.04 -0.81
CA THR A 219 -6.15 -23.52 -1.71
C THR A 219 -4.75 -23.90 -1.21
N VAL A 220 -4.49 -23.74 0.09
CA VAL A 220 -3.21 -24.15 0.70
C VAL A 220 -2.97 -25.65 0.53
N ASN A 221 -3.98 -26.49 0.77
CA ASN A 221 -3.87 -27.94 0.58
C ASN A 221 -3.62 -28.32 -0.88
N GLU A 222 -4.23 -27.61 -1.84
CA GLU A 222 -3.96 -27.83 -3.27
C GLU A 222 -2.51 -27.50 -3.65
N ILE A 223 -1.93 -26.45 -3.07
CA ILE A 223 -0.51 -26.11 -3.24
C ILE A 223 0.36 -27.23 -2.66
N ILE A 224 0.11 -27.65 -1.41
CA ILE A 224 0.89 -28.71 -0.74
C ILE A 224 0.85 -30.01 -1.53
N ASN A 225 -0.34 -30.43 -1.99
CA ASN A 225 -0.51 -31.67 -2.76
C ASN A 225 0.25 -31.66 -4.09
N ALA A 226 0.43 -30.49 -4.70
CA ALA A 226 1.15 -30.33 -5.96
C ALA A 226 2.66 -30.09 -5.77
N ALA A 227 3.14 -29.93 -4.54
CA ALA A 227 4.44 -29.32 -4.29
C ALA A 227 5.65 -30.19 -4.68
N ASN A 228 5.52 -31.51 -4.83
CA ASN A 228 6.67 -32.39 -5.09
C ASN A 228 7.40 -32.05 -6.41
N ASP A 229 6.65 -31.73 -7.45
CA ASP A 229 7.15 -31.49 -8.81
C ASP A 229 7.34 -29.99 -9.12
N VAL A 230 7.03 -29.13 -8.15
CA VAL A 230 7.07 -27.67 -8.27
C VAL A 230 8.39 -27.13 -7.71
N GLU A 231 9.04 -26.25 -8.46
CA GLU A 231 10.21 -25.49 -8.02
C GLU A 231 9.81 -24.11 -7.48
N THR A 232 8.84 -23.45 -8.12
CA THR A 232 8.45 -22.09 -7.76
C THR A 232 6.95 -21.98 -7.55
N ILE A 233 6.56 -21.39 -6.42
CA ILE A 233 5.16 -21.13 -6.05
C ILE A 233 4.96 -19.62 -6.16
N PHE A 234 4.12 -19.18 -7.08
CA PHE A 234 3.74 -17.78 -7.22
C PHE A 234 2.35 -17.53 -6.63
N ILE A 235 2.27 -16.56 -5.72
CA ILE A 235 1.05 -16.13 -5.08
C ILE A 235 0.79 -14.65 -5.43
N PRO A 236 -0.19 -14.35 -6.29
CA PRO A 236 -0.55 -12.97 -6.62
C PRO A 236 -1.42 -12.31 -5.55
N ALA A 237 -1.84 -13.02 -4.51
CA ALA A 237 -2.85 -12.56 -3.55
C ALA A 237 -2.25 -12.17 -2.19
N LEU A 238 -3.11 -11.63 -1.33
CA LEU A 238 -2.83 -11.55 0.10
C LEU A 238 -2.74 -12.97 0.68
N ILE A 239 -1.68 -13.24 1.43
CA ILE A 239 -1.53 -14.46 2.23
C ILE A 239 -1.64 -14.09 3.71
N SER A 240 -2.57 -14.73 4.43
CA SER A 240 -2.69 -14.50 5.88
C SER A 240 -1.56 -15.19 6.64
N GLU A 241 -1.23 -14.70 7.83
CA GLU A 241 -0.28 -15.35 8.75
C GLU A 241 -0.62 -16.83 8.97
N HIS A 242 -1.90 -17.14 9.16
CA HIS A 242 -2.36 -18.51 9.31
C HIS A 242 -2.14 -19.36 8.05
N ALA A 243 -2.46 -18.83 6.86
CA ALA A 243 -2.26 -19.56 5.61
C ALA A 243 -0.77 -19.78 5.30
N LEU A 244 0.08 -18.79 5.59
CA LEU A 244 1.54 -18.91 5.46
C LEU A 244 2.07 -19.99 6.40
N LYS A 245 1.66 -19.97 7.67
CA LYS A 245 2.03 -21.00 8.64
C LYS A 245 1.60 -22.39 8.17
N GLN A 246 0.37 -22.55 7.68
CA GLN A 246 -0.10 -23.84 7.17
C GLN A 246 0.69 -24.33 5.95
N LEU A 247 1.08 -23.41 5.07
CA LEU A 247 1.93 -23.73 3.93
C LEU A 247 3.31 -24.20 4.42
N ASN A 248 3.88 -23.54 5.43
CA ASN A 248 5.15 -23.94 6.04
C ASN A 248 5.07 -25.30 6.72
N ASP A 249 4.06 -25.53 7.55
CA ASP A 249 3.84 -26.81 8.24
C ASP A 249 3.64 -27.96 7.23
N GLY A 250 2.97 -27.68 6.10
CA GLY A 250 2.67 -28.67 5.07
C GLY A 250 3.83 -28.99 4.12
N LEU A 251 4.69 -28.02 3.83
CA LEU A 251 5.86 -28.21 2.97
C LEU A 251 7.10 -28.66 3.75
N ASP A 252 7.31 -28.14 4.97
CA ASP A 252 8.42 -28.48 5.85
C ASP A 252 9.77 -28.54 5.09
N LYS A 253 10.41 -29.70 5.01
CA LYS A 253 11.70 -29.92 4.33
C LYS A 253 11.67 -29.65 2.83
N LEU A 254 10.48 -29.62 2.22
CA LEU A 254 10.33 -29.34 0.79
C LEU A 254 10.70 -27.88 0.45
N TRP A 255 10.76 -26.96 1.41
CA TRP A 255 11.23 -25.59 1.15
C TRP A 255 12.69 -25.52 0.69
N SER A 256 13.52 -26.49 1.07
CA SER A 256 14.95 -26.53 0.72
C SER A 256 15.25 -26.47 -0.78
N ASN A 257 14.27 -26.81 -1.62
CA ASN A 257 14.38 -26.74 -3.08
C ASN A 257 13.26 -25.94 -3.74
N LYS A 258 12.67 -24.97 -3.03
CA LYS A 258 11.56 -24.15 -3.54
C LYS A 258 11.78 -22.66 -3.35
N THR A 259 11.14 -21.91 -4.23
CA THR A 259 11.02 -20.45 -4.12
C THR A 259 9.56 -20.06 -3.99
N LEU A 260 9.22 -19.32 -2.95
CA LEU A 260 7.93 -18.62 -2.85
C LEU A 260 8.10 -17.21 -3.42
N ILE A 261 7.27 -16.87 -4.41
CA ILE A 261 7.19 -15.52 -4.97
C ILE A 261 5.84 -14.95 -4.58
N ILE A 262 5.88 -13.80 -3.90
CA ILE A 262 4.70 -12.99 -3.61
C ILE A 262 4.76 -11.77 -4.52
N ASN A 263 3.63 -11.40 -5.11
CA ASN A 263 3.59 -10.29 -6.06
C ASN A 263 4.00 -8.94 -5.46
N ASP A 264 3.77 -8.71 -4.16
CA ASP A 264 4.19 -7.50 -3.46
C ASP A 264 4.25 -7.71 -1.95
N SER A 265 5.26 -7.15 -1.26
CA SER A 265 5.41 -7.23 0.20
C SER A 265 4.22 -6.65 0.97
N ILE A 266 3.50 -5.67 0.42
CA ILE A 266 2.31 -5.08 1.04
C ILE A 266 1.18 -6.11 1.15
N LYS A 267 1.06 -7.03 0.18
CA LYS A 267 0.09 -8.14 0.25
C LYS A 267 0.40 -9.11 1.38
N LEU A 268 1.67 -9.23 1.75
CA LEU A 268 2.09 -10.04 2.88
C LEU A 268 1.86 -9.33 4.22
N ILE A 269 2.32 -8.07 4.35
CA ILE A 269 2.20 -7.28 5.60
C ILE A 269 0.73 -7.04 6.00
N THR A 270 -0.17 -6.98 5.01
CA THR A 270 -1.62 -6.86 5.27
C THR A 270 -2.25 -8.16 5.80
N GLY A 271 -1.54 -9.28 5.73
CA GLY A 271 -2.03 -10.60 6.12
C GLY A 271 -1.85 -10.98 7.59
N GLY A 272 -1.16 -10.19 8.40
CA GLY A 272 -0.93 -10.54 9.80
C GLY A 272 0.03 -9.62 10.54
N ASN A 273 0.50 -10.07 11.70
CA ASN A 273 1.49 -9.33 12.47
C ASN A 273 2.87 -9.41 11.80
N SER A 274 3.56 -8.28 11.66
CA SER A 274 4.87 -8.24 10.99
C SER A 274 5.92 -9.15 11.63
N GLN A 275 5.93 -9.30 12.96
CA GLN A 275 6.86 -10.19 13.64
C GLN A 275 6.55 -11.65 13.33
N SER A 276 5.30 -12.07 13.54
CA SER A 276 4.88 -13.45 13.25
C SER A 276 5.13 -13.83 11.79
N LEU A 277 4.81 -12.93 10.85
CA LEU A 277 5.05 -13.15 9.42
C LEU A 277 6.54 -13.30 9.11
N LEU A 278 7.40 -12.51 9.74
CA LEU A 278 8.84 -12.61 9.54
C LEU A 278 9.40 -13.90 10.14
N ASP A 279 8.89 -14.33 11.30
CA ASP A 279 9.27 -15.60 11.92
C ASP A 279 8.89 -16.79 11.01
N GLU A 280 7.71 -16.74 10.39
CA GLU A 280 7.27 -17.73 9.38
C GLU A 280 8.06 -17.67 8.07
N ILE A 281 8.70 -16.55 7.71
CA ILE A 281 9.58 -16.48 6.53
C ILE A 281 10.96 -17.06 6.81
N ARG A 282 11.36 -17.09 8.09
CA ARG A 282 12.68 -17.56 8.53
C ARG A 282 12.68 -19.00 9.02
N SER A 283 11.51 -19.62 9.17
CA SER A 283 11.34 -21.02 9.59
C SER A 283 11.78 -22.00 8.50
#